data_AF-A0A915NWG9-F1
#
_entry.id   AF-A0A915NWG9-F1
#
_cell.length_a   1.000
_cell.length_b   1.000
_cell.length_c   1.000
_cell.angle_alpha   90.00
_cell.angle_beta   90.00
_cell.angle_gamma   90.00
#
_symmetry.space_group_name_H-M   'P 1'
#
loop_
_entity.id
_entity.type
_entity.pdbx_description
1 polymer ?
#
loop_
_entity_poly.entity_id
_entity_poly.type
_entity_poly.pdbx_seq_one_letter_code
_entity_poly.pdbx_strand_id
1 'polypeptide(L)'
;MPNPRIIPKQNFHADQEVHTIYQFFTTKPGADPNYYDDYFSFFVKPSNAQRQQLKEIYRSKYGGADLVEDLKKRLPPSELATNQLFLALLDTPAFHDAKYLQKAMKGLGTDEDALIEILVTRGNIQLRQIKHAYQELYGKDLVKDIASETSGTFKALLLDLLEANRDESFRTSPEQAKIDADALYKAGEKKWGTDEAVFVKILANQNFNQLSLLFEEYQKLTKHSMEQAIKSEFSGDDCKALLSICNFVRNGIYGEVAEMLHKNIQKGVNDDTLIHLVVAHSELDLGDIADEYFKRFKVPLEQAIEKSGKSTILKRKMIKLILNIFLLTTIFSFIYCQEMEPPCEENGHSADQTTNTPIVTKKTIPPFDFIFPKRTPPPNFCHDELNEEYFDCIGLCPQYKHFRDKNCEDVAKEEQQNHITTTESLLSKKLHHLCFSLRCFPGCRCKDGLVREFYGKNATCILPEKCKDVTVTTTTEKDCNENENN
;
A
#
# COMPACT_ATOMS: atom_id res chain seq x y z
N MET A 1 -9.88 -0.11 -8.53
CA MET A 1 -9.78 -1.23 -7.58
C MET A 1 -8.70 -0.89 -6.57
N PRO A 2 -8.83 -1.29 -5.31
CA PRO A 2 -7.78 -1.12 -4.31
C PRO A 2 -6.45 -1.72 -4.81
N ASN A 3 -5.33 -1.11 -4.42
CA ASN A 3 -3.97 -1.44 -4.83
C ASN A 3 -3.19 -2.08 -3.66
N PRO A 4 -3.41 -3.37 -3.36
CA PRO A 4 -2.68 -4.05 -2.31
C PRO A 4 -1.21 -4.26 -2.71
N ARG A 5 -0.32 -4.32 -1.71
CA ARG A 5 1.12 -4.59 -1.89
C ARG A 5 1.51 -6.03 -1.59
N ILE A 6 0.67 -6.75 -0.86
CA ILE A 6 0.74 -8.20 -0.69
C ILE A 6 -0.51 -8.79 -1.35
N ILE A 7 -0.31 -9.76 -2.23
CA ILE A 7 -1.38 -10.51 -2.89
C ILE A 7 -1.17 -12.01 -2.65
N PRO A 8 -2.22 -12.85 -2.75
CA PRO A 8 -2.06 -14.30 -2.61
C PRO A 8 -0.97 -14.84 -3.54
N LYS A 9 -0.01 -15.56 -2.95
CA LYS A 9 1.10 -16.18 -3.67
C LYS A 9 0.55 -17.26 -4.60
N GLN A 10 0.93 -17.19 -5.88
CA GLN A 10 0.62 -18.21 -6.88
C GLN A 10 1.42 -19.49 -6.64
N ASN A 11 0.86 -20.65 -7.00
CA ASN A 11 1.48 -21.97 -6.81
C ASN A 11 1.93 -22.22 -5.36
N PHE A 12 1.10 -21.79 -4.40
CA PHE A 12 1.41 -21.91 -2.99
C PHE A 12 1.10 -23.32 -2.47
N HIS A 13 2.15 -24.01 -2.01
CA HIS A 13 2.06 -25.35 -1.41
C HIS A 13 2.41 -25.30 0.06
N ALA A 14 1.39 -25.09 0.90
CA ALA A 14 1.56 -24.83 2.32
C ALA A 14 2.38 -25.91 3.06
N ASP A 15 2.20 -27.20 2.74
CA ASP A 15 3.01 -28.30 3.31
C ASP A 15 4.50 -28.22 3.01
N GLN A 16 4.86 -27.80 1.79
CA GLN A 16 6.25 -27.67 1.36
C GLN A 16 6.89 -26.44 1.99
N GLU A 17 6.15 -25.33 2.06
CA GLU A 17 6.56 -24.09 2.73
C GLU A 17 6.79 -24.33 4.22
N VAL A 18 5.84 -24.98 4.90
CA VAL A 18 5.98 -25.38 6.31
C VAL A 18 7.18 -26.29 6.52
N HIS A 19 7.43 -27.24 5.62
CA HIS A 19 8.63 -28.08 5.70
C HIS A 19 9.92 -27.27 5.56
N THR A 20 9.95 -26.34 4.61
CA THR A 20 11.09 -25.46 4.38
C THR A 20 11.36 -24.57 5.59
N ILE A 21 10.33 -23.96 6.16
CA ILE A 21 10.43 -23.13 7.38
C ILE A 21 10.95 -23.95 8.54
N TYR A 22 10.41 -25.17 8.76
CA TYR A 22 10.85 -26.03 9.84
C TYR A 22 12.31 -26.46 9.68
N GLN A 23 12.72 -26.90 8.49
CA GLN A 23 14.11 -27.25 8.21
C GLN A 23 15.04 -26.06 8.42
N PHE A 24 14.64 -24.88 7.95
CA PHE A 24 15.38 -23.64 8.16
C PHE A 24 15.59 -23.35 9.64
N PHE A 25 14.51 -23.51 10.42
CA PHE A 25 14.55 -23.42 11.86
C PHE A 25 15.53 -24.48 12.42
N THR A 26 15.40 -25.76 12.14
CA THR A 26 16.24 -26.77 12.81
C THR A 26 17.72 -26.75 12.41
N THR A 27 18.06 -26.30 11.20
CA THR A 27 19.41 -26.42 10.63
C THR A 27 20.29 -25.18 10.79
N LYS A 28 19.71 -23.98 10.87
CA LYS A 28 20.47 -22.73 11.02
C LYS A 28 20.32 -22.20 12.45
N PRO A 29 21.36 -22.31 13.32
CA PRO A 29 21.33 -21.70 14.65
C PRO A 29 21.38 -20.18 14.50
N GLY A 30 20.48 -19.45 15.18
CA GLY A 30 20.09 -18.04 14.95
C GLY A 30 21.18 -16.95 15.05
N ALA A 31 22.28 -17.08 14.29
CA ALA A 31 23.40 -16.14 14.22
C ALA A 31 23.80 -15.67 12.79
N ASP A 32 23.14 -16.13 11.70
CA ASP A 32 23.30 -15.58 10.35
C ASP A 32 22.76 -14.14 10.22
N PRO A 33 23.58 -13.14 9.86
CA PRO A 33 23.14 -11.75 9.71
C PRO A 33 22.10 -11.54 8.57
N ASN A 34 21.84 -12.54 7.72
CA ASN A 34 20.93 -12.42 6.57
C ASN A 34 19.52 -13.04 6.75
N TYR A 35 19.16 -13.56 7.95
CA TYR A 35 17.87 -14.25 8.15
C TYR A 35 16.63 -13.47 7.71
N TYR A 36 16.66 -12.14 7.83
CA TYR A 36 15.49 -11.33 7.53
C TYR A 36 15.09 -11.38 6.06
N ASP A 37 15.96 -11.74 5.11
CA ASP A 37 15.53 -11.94 3.72
C ASP A 37 14.76 -13.25 3.56
N ASP A 38 15.17 -14.31 4.28
CA ASP A 38 14.43 -15.56 4.35
C ASP A 38 13.07 -15.38 5.05
N TYR A 39 13.04 -14.73 6.22
CA TYR A 39 11.78 -14.41 6.92
C TYR A 39 10.85 -13.54 6.07
N PHE A 40 11.40 -12.59 5.31
CA PHE A 40 10.63 -11.82 4.35
C PHE A 40 10.04 -12.71 3.25
N SER A 41 10.83 -13.64 2.71
CA SER A 41 10.32 -14.59 1.72
C SER A 41 9.21 -15.49 2.28
N PHE A 42 9.35 -15.95 3.53
CA PHE A 42 8.37 -16.82 4.18
C PHE A 42 7.08 -16.11 4.60
N PHE A 43 7.17 -14.85 5.06
CA PHE A 43 6.07 -14.19 5.76
C PHE A 43 5.56 -12.90 5.11
N VAL A 44 6.23 -12.36 4.08
CA VAL A 44 5.71 -11.20 3.33
C VAL A 44 5.14 -11.61 1.98
N LYS A 45 5.64 -12.70 1.38
CA LYS A 45 5.15 -13.17 0.08
C LYS A 45 3.78 -13.84 0.13
N PRO A 46 3.48 -14.75 1.08
CA PRO A 46 2.14 -15.33 1.18
C PRO A 46 1.17 -14.30 1.75
N SER A 47 -0.10 -14.31 1.34
CA SER A 47 -1.15 -13.49 1.95
C SER A 47 -1.41 -13.88 3.40
N ASN A 48 -2.15 -13.07 4.16
CA ASN A 48 -2.50 -13.36 5.54
C ASN A 48 -3.22 -14.70 5.67
N ALA A 49 -4.19 -14.97 4.79
CA ALA A 49 -4.90 -16.24 4.73
C ALA A 49 -3.94 -17.43 4.55
N GLN A 50 -2.97 -17.30 3.65
CA GLN A 50 -1.93 -18.31 3.45
C GLN A 50 -1.02 -18.44 4.69
N ARG A 51 -0.70 -17.34 5.38
CA ARG A 51 0.06 -17.37 6.64
C ARG A 51 -0.70 -18.05 7.77
N GLN A 52 -2.03 -17.89 7.84
CA GLN A 52 -2.85 -18.66 8.77
C GLN A 52 -2.85 -20.15 8.43
N GLN A 53 -2.89 -20.52 7.14
CA GLN A 53 -2.73 -21.92 6.71
C GLN A 53 -1.36 -22.49 7.11
N LEU A 54 -0.29 -21.70 6.98
CA LEU A 54 1.05 -22.12 7.45
C LEU A 54 1.05 -22.42 8.94
N LYS A 55 0.44 -21.57 9.77
CA LYS A 55 0.35 -21.78 11.23
C LYS A 55 -0.34 -23.08 11.58
N GLU A 56 -1.48 -23.36 10.93
CA GLU A 56 -2.26 -24.58 11.19
C GLU A 56 -1.49 -25.85 10.78
N ILE A 57 -0.90 -25.86 9.58
CA ILE A 57 -0.14 -27.02 9.09
C ILE A 57 1.13 -27.23 9.92
N TYR A 58 1.82 -26.16 10.32
CA TYR A 58 3.00 -26.24 11.18
C TYR A 58 2.66 -26.94 12.50
N ARG A 59 1.56 -26.54 13.12
CA ARG A 59 1.06 -27.13 14.37
C ARG A 59 0.72 -28.61 14.20
N SER A 60 -0.01 -28.95 13.14
CA SER A 60 -0.42 -30.33 12.86
C SER A 60 0.78 -31.26 12.58
N LYS A 61 1.76 -30.79 11.80
CA LYS A 61 2.88 -31.61 11.31
C LYS A 61 3.99 -31.82 12.34
N TYR A 62 4.19 -30.86 13.24
CA TYR A 62 5.32 -30.85 14.18
C TYR A 62 4.85 -30.93 15.64
N GLY A 63 3.91 -31.84 15.92
CA GLY A 63 3.57 -32.26 17.29
C GLY A 63 2.98 -31.15 18.16
N GLY A 64 2.21 -30.24 17.57
CA GLY A 64 1.61 -29.11 18.28
C GLY A 64 2.54 -27.91 18.49
N ALA A 65 3.71 -27.88 17.83
CA ALA A 65 4.60 -26.72 17.84
C ALA A 65 3.90 -25.46 17.31
N ASP A 66 4.26 -24.31 17.87
CA ASP A 66 3.71 -23.02 17.49
C ASP A 66 4.73 -22.25 16.63
N LEU A 67 4.33 -21.95 15.39
CA LEU A 67 5.18 -21.26 14.41
C LEU A 67 5.64 -19.88 14.91
N VAL A 68 4.76 -19.15 15.62
CA VAL A 68 5.05 -17.81 16.13
C VAL A 68 6.05 -17.90 17.29
N GLU A 69 5.86 -18.83 18.22
CA GLU A 69 6.78 -19.02 19.34
C GLU A 69 8.16 -19.51 18.89
N ASP A 70 8.21 -20.40 17.89
CA ASP A 70 9.48 -20.85 17.34
C ASP A 70 10.18 -19.77 16.51
N LEU A 71 9.43 -18.91 15.81
CA LEU A 71 10.00 -17.72 15.20
C LEU A 71 10.59 -16.78 16.26
N LYS A 72 9.85 -16.47 17.34
CA LYS A 72 10.33 -15.59 18.42
C LYS A 72 11.67 -16.02 19.01
N LYS A 73 11.88 -17.32 19.21
CA LYS A 73 13.14 -17.88 19.73
C LYS A 73 14.34 -17.66 18.79
N ARG A 74 14.08 -17.35 17.52
CA ARG A 74 15.08 -17.22 16.44
C ARG A 74 15.30 -15.79 15.99
N LEU A 75 14.37 -14.91 16.35
CA LEU A 75 14.45 -13.49 16.03
C LEU A 75 15.58 -12.85 16.86
N PRO A 76 16.56 -12.18 16.22
CA PRO A 76 17.67 -11.55 16.91
C PRO A 76 17.20 -10.49 17.92
N PRO A 77 17.62 -10.54 19.20
CA PRO A 77 17.13 -9.59 20.21
C PRO A 77 17.56 -8.13 19.95
N SER A 78 18.57 -7.91 19.12
CA SER A 78 19.09 -6.57 18.77
C SER A 78 18.18 -5.77 17.83
N GLU A 79 17.18 -6.38 17.21
CA GLU A 79 16.39 -5.81 16.12
C GLU A 79 14.88 -5.86 16.42
N LEU A 80 14.50 -5.35 17.59
CA LEU A 80 13.15 -5.46 18.15
C LEU A 80 12.03 -4.99 17.20
N ALA A 81 12.19 -3.83 16.55
CA ALA A 81 11.19 -3.29 15.63
C ALA A 81 11.06 -4.18 14.36
N THR A 82 12.18 -4.62 13.80
CA THR A 82 12.19 -5.55 12.67
C THR A 82 11.50 -6.87 13.03
N ASN A 83 11.76 -7.40 14.22
CA ASN A 83 11.10 -8.60 14.74
C ASN A 83 9.59 -8.43 14.83
N GLN A 84 9.15 -7.28 15.35
CA GLN A 84 7.74 -6.95 15.49
C GLN A 84 7.02 -6.91 14.14
N LEU A 85 7.66 -6.43 13.07
CA LEU A 85 7.09 -6.48 11.71
C LEU A 85 6.73 -7.92 11.31
N PHE A 86 7.63 -8.88 11.51
CA PHE A 86 7.38 -10.28 11.13
C PHE A 86 6.30 -10.94 11.98
N LEU A 87 6.27 -10.64 13.28
CA LEU A 87 5.22 -11.14 14.17
C LEU A 87 3.85 -10.54 13.81
N ALA A 88 3.80 -9.25 13.49
CA ALA A 88 2.59 -8.57 13.07
C ALA A 88 1.99 -9.16 11.78
N LEU A 89 2.83 -9.55 10.82
CA LEU A 89 2.37 -10.19 9.58
C LEU A 89 1.69 -11.56 9.81
N LEU A 90 2.04 -12.27 10.88
CA LEU A 90 1.47 -13.58 11.22
C LEU A 90 0.14 -13.51 11.98
N ASP A 91 -0.25 -12.32 12.44
CA ASP A 91 -1.53 -12.09 13.09
C ASP A 91 -2.64 -11.93 12.07
N THR A 92 -3.86 -12.37 12.41
CA THR A 92 -5.04 -11.95 11.64
C THR A 92 -5.22 -10.43 11.83
N PRO A 93 -5.89 -9.72 10.90
CA PRO A 93 -6.08 -8.26 11.03
C PRO A 93 -6.66 -7.84 12.38
N ALA A 94 -7.70 -8.53 12.85
CA ALA A 94 -8.33 -8.24 14.14
C ALA A 94 -7.40 -8.49 15.34
N PHE A 95 -6.57 -9.54 15.30
CA PHE A 95 -5.59 -9.81 16.35
C PHE A 95 -4.46 -8.77 16.34
N HIS A 96 -4.05 -8.31 15.16
CA HIS A 96 -3.03 -7.28 15.02
C HIS A 96 -3.51 -5.95 15.62
N ASP A 97 -4.70 -5.50 15.24
CA ASP A 97 -5.35 -4.30 15.79
C ASP A 97 -5.54 -4.42 17.31
N ALA A 98 -6.01 -5.57 17.81
CA ALA A 98 -6.18 -5.80 19.25
C ALA A 98 -4.85 -5.72 20.03
N LYS A 99 -3.75 -6.26 19.48
CA LYS A 99 -2.42 -6.16 20.09
C LYS A 99 -1.89 -4.72 20.06
N TYR A 100 -2.17 -3.97 19.00
CA TYR A 100 -1.78 -2.58 18.89
C TYR A 100 -2.52 -1.72 19.93
N LEU A 101 -3.83 -1.89 20.07
CA LEU A 101 -4.63 -1.25 21.14
C LEU A 101 -4.14 -1.62 22.53
N GLN A 102 -3.84 -2.89 22.78
CA GLN A 102 -3.32 -3.30 24.08
C GLN A 102 -1.97 -2.65 24.38
N LYS A 103 -1.09 -2.53 23.39
CA LYS A 103 0.20 -1.86 23.54
C LYS A 103 0.01 -0.36 23.81
N ALA A 104 -0.92 0.29 23.11
CA ALA A 104 -1.27 1.70 23.29
C ALA A 104 -1.79 2.02 24.71
N MET A 105 -2.46 1.06 25.34
CA MET A 105 -3.05 1.20 26.67
C MET A 105 -2.16 0.65 27.80
N LYS A 106 -1.02 0.04 27.48
CA LYS A 106 -0.19 -0.64 28.47
C LYS A 106 1.04 0.20 28.81
N GLY A 107 1.15 0.62 30.06
CA GLY A 107 2.36 1.20 30.61
C GLY A 107 2.10 2.48 31.37
N LEU A 108 3.09 3.38 31.39
CA LEU A 108 2.91 4.72 31.91
C LEU A 108 2.41 5.62 30.80
N GLY A 109 1.14 6.02 30.89
CA GLY A 109 0.44 6.83 29.89
C GLY A 109 -0.27 5.97 28.84
N THR A 110 -0.94 6.66 27.92
CA THR A 110 -1.75 6.09 26.84
C THR A 110 -1.22 6.64 25.52
N ASP A 111 -1.22 5.83 24.47
CA ASP A 111 -0.99 6.30 23.10
C ASP A 111 -2.34 6.67 22.48
N GLU A 112 -2.78 7.91 22.67
CA GLU A 112 -4.08 8.38 22.18
C GLU A 112 -4.15 8.39 20.65
N ASP A 113 -3.03 8.63 19.96
CA ASP A 113 -2.98 8.65 18.50
C ASP A 113 -3.27 7.24 17.93
N ALA A 114 -2.78 6.18 18.58
CA ALA A 114 -3.11 4.79 18.23
C ALA A 114 -4.60 4.44 18.46
N LEU A 115 -5.20 4.93 19.55
CA LEU A 115 -6.63 4.74 19.80
C LEU A 115 -7.47 5.44 18.72
N ILE A 116 -7.14 6.69 18.40
CA ILE A 116 -7.83 7.48 17.37
C ILE A 116 -7.75 6.78 16.01
N GLU A 117 -6.57 6.31 15.62
CA GLU A 117 -6.39 5.68 14.31
C GLU A 117 -7.29 4.47 14.10
N ILE A 118 -7.27 3.49 15.01
CA ILE A 118 -8.11 2.30 14.87
C ILE A 118 -9.60 2.67 14.95
N LEU A 119 -10.01 3.48 15.94
CA LEU A 119 -11.43 3.72 16.20
C LEU A 119 -12.10 4.62 15.15
N VAL A 120 -11.34 5.51 14.49
CA VAL A 120 -11.86 6.36 13.42
C VAL A 120 -11.87 5.66 12.07
N THR A 121 -10.85 4.84 11.78
CA THR A 121 -10.66 4.30 10.42
C THR A 121 -11.30 2.93 10.17
N ARG A 122 -11.56 2.14 11.22
CA ARG A 122 -12.14 0.79 11.07
C ARG A 122 -13.67 0.84 11.00
N GLY A 123 -14.25 0.02 10.12
CA GLY A 123 -15.70 -0.15 9.98
C GLY A 123 -16.32 -0.96 11.11
N ASN A 124 -17.65 -0.99 11.18
CA ASN A 124 -18.42 -1.62 12.25
C ASN A 124 -18.12 -3.12 12.40
N ILE A 125 -17.94 -3.84 11.29
CA ILE A 125 -17.59 -5.28 11.32
C ILE A 125 -16.18 -5.46 11.90
N GLN A 126 -15.22 -4.66 11.45
CA GLN A 126 -13.83 -4.72 11.93
C GLN A 126 -13.76 -4.42 13.43
N LEU A 127 -14.42 -3.35 13.90
CA LEU A 127 -14.46 -3.01 15.34
C LEU A 127 -15.06 -4.13 16.19
N ARG A 128 -16.09 -4.83 15.70
CA ARG A 128 -16.63 -6.02 16.39
C ARG A 128 -15.64 -7.18 16.43
N GLN A 129 -14.93 -7.45 15.34
CA GLN A 129 -13.89 -8.47 15.29
C GLN A 129 -12.72 -8.13 16.22
N ILE A 130 -12.32 -6.86 16.31
CA ILE A 130 -11.27 -6.39 17.22
C ILE A 130 -11.68 -6.60 18.67
N LYS A 131 -12.92 -6.27 19.05
CA LYS A 131 -13.46 -6.54 20.40
C LYS A 131 -13.38 -8.03 20.75
N HIS A 132 -13.76 -8.91 19.83
CA HIS A 132 -13.67 -10.35 20.03
C HIS A 132 -12.21 -10.82 20.18
N ALA A 133 -11.33 -10.39 19.27
CA ALA A 133 -9.91 -10.73 19.30
C ALA A 133 -9.23 -10.25 20.60
N TYR A 134 -9.58 -9.06 21.08
CA TYR A 134 -9.05 -8.53 22.34
C TYR A 134 -9.46 -9.38 23.55
N GLN A 135 -10.73 -9.78 23.61
CA GLN A 135 -11.24 -10.68 24.64
C GLN A 135 -10.58 -12.05 24.58
N GLU A 136 -10.35 -12.59 23.39
CA GLU A 136 -9.68 -13.89 23.19
C GLU A 136 -8.20 -13.84 23.62
N LEU A 137 -7.48 -12.78 23.24
CA LEU A 137 -6.06 -12.63 23.53
C LEU A 137 -5.77 -12.34 25.01
N TYR A 138 -6.62 -11.54 25.67
CA TYR A 138 -6.32 -10.97 26.97
C TYR A 138 -7.29 -11.37 28.08
N GLY A 139 -8.43 -11.99 27.74
CA GLY A 139 -9.50 -12.28 28.69
C GLY A 139 -10.17 -11.02 29.24
N LYS A 140 -10.03 -9.88 28.55
CA LYS A 140 -10.49 -8.56 28.99
C LYS A 140 -11.44 -7.92 27.99
N ASP A 141 -12.28 -7.03 28.51
CA ASP A 141 -13.22 -6.25 27.73
C ASP A 141 -12.55 -4.96 27.24
N LEU A 142 -12.39 -4.82 25.92
CA LEU A 142 -11.77 -3.66 25.28
C LEU A 142 -12.48 -2.34 25.63
N VAL A 143 -13.81 -2.36 25.76
CA VAL A 143 -14.60 -1.16 26.11
C VAL A 143 -14.23 -0.70 27.52
N LYS A 144 -14.06 -1.64 28.45
CA LYS A 144 -13.68 -1.33 29.84
C LYS A 144 -12.24 -0.83 29.94
N ASP A 145 -11.31 -1.43 29.21
CA ASP A 145 -9.91 -1.01 29.22
C ASP A 145 -9.77 0.40 28.60
N ILE A 146 -10.42 0.70 27.47
CA ILE A 146 -10.42 2.08 26.92
C ILE A 146 -11.07 3.06 27.92
N ALA A 147 -12.16 2.65 28.57
CA ALA A 147 -12.83 3.48 29.57
C ALA A 147 -11.99 3.74 30.82
N SER A 148 -11.00 2.90 31.16
CA SER A 148 -10.08 3.13 32.28
C SER A 148 -8.88 3.98 31.89
N GLU A 149 -8.41 3.87 30.65
CA GLU A 149 -7.22 4.59 30.16
C GLU A 149 -7.53 6.00 29.62
N THR A 150 -8.80 6.35 29.46
CA THR A 150 -9.24 7.64 28.91
C THR A 150 -10.25 8.34 29.80
N SER A 151 -10.46 9.64 29.59
CA SER A 151 -11.40 10.44 30.38
C SER A 151 -12.12 11.51 29.56
N GLY A 152 -13.13 12.15 30.16
CA GLY A 152 -13.86 13.28 29.57
C GLY A 152 -14.52 12.99 28.22
N THR A 153 -14.60 14.02 27.38
CA THR A 153 -15.17 13.97 26.03
C THR A 153 -14.44 12.98 25.14
N PHE A 154 -13.11 12.87 25.28
CA PHE A 154 -12.31 11.94 24.49
C PHE A 154 -12.77 10.49 24.73
N LYS A 155 -12.92 10.09 26.00
CA LYS A 155 -13.49 8.79 26.35
C LYS A 155 -14.88 8.59 25.75
N ALA A 156 -15.78 9.56 25.90
CA ALA A 156 -17.13 9.45 25.36
C ALA A 156 -17.13 9.20 23.84
N LEU A 157 -16.29 9.95 23.11
CA LEU A 157 -16.12 9.78 21.67
C LEU A 157 -15.59 8.39 21.29
N LEU A 158 -14.54 7.91 21.96
CA LEU A 158 -13.97 6.60 21.67
C LEU A 158 -14.96 5.46 21.96
N LEU A 159 -15.74 5.58 23.04
CA LEU A 159 -16.75 4.59 23.38
C LEU A 159 -17.92 4.58 22.38
N ASP A 160 -18.39 5.75 21.94
CA ASP A 160 -19.41 5.86 20.89
C ASP A 160 -18.94 5.19 19.58
N LEU A 161 -17.70 5.46 19.15
CA LEU A 161 -17.12 4.79 17.96
C LEU A 161 -17.07 3.27 18.16
N LEU A 162 -16.66 2.82 19.35
CA LEU A 162 -16.50 1.41 19.67
C LEU A 162 -17.82 0.64 19.84
N GLU A 163 -18.97 1.34 19.96
CA GLU A 163 -20.27 0.70 19.82
C GLU A 163 -20.44 0.01 18.46
N ALA A 164 -19.73 0.49 17.43
CA ALA A 164 -19.75 -0.03 16.07
C ALA A 164 -21.15 0.04 15.42
N ASN A 165 -21.79 1.21 15.59
CA ASN A 165 -23.14 1.52 15.12
C ASN A 165 -23.16 2.70 14.13
N ARG A 166 -22.03 3.07 13.54
CA ARG A 166 -21.99 4.15 12.55
C ARG A 166 -22.87 3.78 11.35
N ASP A 167 -23.66 4.72 10.83
CA ASP A 167 -24.34 4.51 9.57
C ASP A 167 -23.30 4.28 8.46
N GLU A 168 -23.27 3.07 7.91
CA GLU A 168 -22.39 2.71 6.78
C GLU A 168 -23.14 2.77 5.44
N SER A 169 -24.37 3.31 5.44
CA SER A 169 -25.11 3.55 4.21
C SER A 169 -24.53 4.74 3.45
N PHE A 170 -24.69 4.73 2.12
CA PHE A 170 -24.33 5.85 1.25
C PHE A 170 -25.48 6.87 1.10
N ARG A 171 -26.50 6.80 1.99
CA ARG A 171 -27.70 7.63 1.87
C ARG A 171 -27.45 8.99 2.50
N THR A 172 -27.97 10.02 1.85
CA THR A 172 -27.83 11.40 2.31
C THR A 172 -29.17 12.14 2.30
N SER A 173 -29.32 13.10 3.21
CA SER A 173 -30.44 14.04 3.28
C SER A 173 -29.91 15.47 3.46
N PRO A 174 -30.10 16.35 2.47
CA PRO A 174 -29.76 17.77 2.59
C PRO A 174 -30.51 18.47 3.72
N GLU A 175 -31.77 18.07 3.99
CA GLU A 175 -32.58 18.62 5.08
C GLU A 175 -31.98 18.25 6.44
N GLN A 176 -31.62 16.98 6.64
CA GLN A 176 -30.98 16.54 7.87
C GLN A 176 -29.61 17.21 8.05
N ALA A 177 -28.84 17.40 6.97
CA ALA A 177 -27.55 18.09 7.02
C ALA A 177 -27.68 19.52 7.53
N LYS A 178 -28.74 20.25 7.13
CA LYS A 178 -29.05 21.59 7.64
C LYS A 178 -29.45 21.59 9.11
N ILE A 179 -30.27 20.61 9.52
CA ILE A 179 -30.70 20.46 10.91
C ILE A 179 -29.48 20.21 11.81
N ASP A 180 -28.62 19.27 11.41
CA ASP A 180 -27.43 18.91 12.18
C ASP A 180 -26.39 20.05 12.18
N ALA A 181 -26.24 20.78 11.07
CA ALA A 181 -25.38 21.96 11.01
C ALA A 181 -25.85 23.08 11.97
N ASP A 182 -27.15 23.37 12.00
CA ASP A 182 -27.73 24.32 12.95
C ASP A 182 -27.61 23.83 14.40
N ALA A 183 -27.76 22.52 14.64
CA ALA A 183 -27.55 21.92 15.96
C ALA A 183 -26.11 22.08 16.44
N LEU A 184 -25.10 21.80 15.60
CA LEU A 184 -23.69 22.00 15.94
C LEU A 184 -23.33 23.48 16.14
N TYR A 185 -23.85 24.38 15.30
CA TYR A 185 -23.64 25.81 15.48
C TYR A 185 -24.20 26.30 16.81
N LYS A 186 -25.43 25.86 17.14
CA LYS A 186 -26.05 26.12 18.44
C LYS A 186 -25.29 25.47 19.61
N ALA A 187 -24.65 24.34 19.37
CA ALA A 187 -23.89 23.58 20.37
C ALA A 187 -22.52 24.19 20.68
N GLY A 188 -21.86 24.82 19.71
CA GLY A 188 -20.57 25.52 19.86
C GLY A 188 -20.70 27.03 19.70
N GLU A 189 -20.30 27.57 18.55
CA GLU A 189 -20.08 29.01 18.30
C GLU A 189 -21.20 29.98 18.72
N LYS A 190 -22.47 29.53 18.82
CA LYS A 190 -23.58 30.39 19.24
C LYS A 190 -23.67 30.59 20.76
N LYS A 191 -22.98 29.80 21.56
CA LYS A 191 -23.00 29.89 23.02
C LYS A 191 -21.59 30.10 23.57
N TRP A 192 -21.50 30.41 24.86
CA TRP A 192 -20.23 30.35 25.56
C TRP A 192 -20.02 28.94 26.11
N GLY A 193 -18.89 28.33 25.77
CA GLY A 193 -18.62 26.91 26.01
C GLY A 193 -19.24 26.01 24.93
N THR A 194 -19.01 24.71 25.06
CA THR A 194 -19.40 23.73 24.04
C THR A 194 -20.37 22.73 24.64
N ASP A 195 -21.32 22.24 23.85
CA ASP A 195 -22.08 21.02 24.16
C ASP A 195 -21.44 19.86 23.42
N GLU A 196 -20.42 19.28 24.05
CA GLU A 196 -19.55 18.28 23.45
C GLU A 196 -20.34 17.00 23.08
N ALA A 197 -21.37 16.68 23.85
CA ALA A 197 -22.23 15.52 23.61
C ALA A 197 -22.94 15.60 22.25
N VAL A 198 -23.34 16.80 21.80
CA VAL A 198 -23.95 16.99 20.48
C VAL A 198 -22.93 16.75 19.37
N PHE A 199 -21.70 17.24 19.52
CA PHE A 199 -20.61 17.00 18.56
C PHE A 199 -20.29 15.51 18.45
N VAL A 200 -20.09 14.84 19.59
CA VAL A 200 -19.78 13.40 19.63
C VAL A 200 -20.90 12.59 18.97
N LYS A 201 -22.16 12.80 19.38
CA LYS A 201 -23.30 12.03 18.87
C LYS A 201 -23.43 12.13 17.35
N ILE A 202 -23.26 13.33 16.78
CA ILE A 202 -23.38 13.55 15.34
C ILE A 202 -22.16 12.99 14.59
N LEU A 203 -20.95 13.37 14.99
CA LEU A 203 -19.73 13.06 14.23
C LEU A 203 -19.29 11.59 14.35
N ALA A 204 -19.60 10.92 15.47
CA ALA A 204 -19.26 9.51 15.69
C ALA A 204 -20.19 8.52 14.97
N ASN A 205 -21.46 8.90 14.74
CA ASN A 205 -22.49 7.94 14.31
C ASN A 205 -23.00 8.15 12.87
N GLN A 206 -22.84 9.34 12.29
CA GLN A 206 -23.32 9.62 10.93
C GLN A 206 -22.41 9.01 9.85
N ASN A 207 -22.99 8.66 8.70
CA ASN A 207 -22.22 8.22 7.55
C ASN A 207 -21.37 9.36 6.98
N PHE A 208 -20.22 9.03 6.41
CA PHE A 208 -19.26 10.04 5.97
C PHE A 208 -19.76 10.92 4.82
N ASN A 209 -20.69 10.43 3.97
CA ASN A 209 -21.28 11.23 2.90
C ASN A 209 -22.24 12.28 3.46
N GLN A 210 -23.03 11.90 4.46
CA GLN A 210 -23.92 12.81 5.18
C GLN A 210 -23.12 13.85 5.96
N LEU A 211 -22.02 13.46 6.61
CA LEU A 211 -21.10 14.40 7.27
C LEU A 211 -20.47 15.40 6.28
N SER A 212 -20.13 14.96 5.06
CA SER A 212 -19.63 15.87 4.03
C SER A 212 -20.64 16.96 3.69
N LEU A 213 -21.90 16.61 3.45
CA LEU A 213 -22.98 17.58 3.23
C LEU A 213 -23.21 18.48 4.45
N LEU A 214 -23.19 17.91 5.64
CA LEU A 214 -23.31 18.67 6.89
C LEU A 214 -22.22 19.72 6.99
N PHE A 215 -20.97 19.40 6.67
CA PHE A 215 -19.87 20.37 6.74
C PHE A 215 -20.03 21.50 5.72
N GLU A 216 -20.60 21.23 4.54
CA GLU A 216 -20.95 22.27 3.57
C GLU A 216 -22.06 23.19 4.10
N GLU A 217 -23.13 22.64 4.67
CA GLU A 217 -24.23 23.42 5.24
C GLU A 217 -23.78 24.24 6.45
N TYR A 218 -22.91 23.68 7.31
CA TYR A 218 -22.29 24.39 8.43
C TYR A 218 -21.50 25.61 7.93
N GLN A 219 -20.64 25.42 6.92
CA GLN A 219 -19.85 26.52 6.37
C GLN A 219 -20.71 27.59 5.70
N LYS A 220 -21.83 27.22 5.06
CA LYS A 220 -22.80 28.19 4.51
C LYS A 220 -23.41 29.05 5.63
N LEU A 221 -23.76 28.42 6.75
CA LEU A 221 -24.41 29.02 7.92
C LEU A 221 -23.47 29.96 8.69
N THR A 222 -22.25 29.51 9.01
CA THR A 222 -21.34 30.20 9.96
C THR A 222 -20.21 30.98 9.29
N LYS A 223 -19.89 30.65 8.03
CA LYS A 223 -18.67 31.05 7.30
C LYS A 223 -17.37 30.42 7.82
N HIS A 224 -17.42 29.66 8.91
CA HIS A 224 -16.29 28.86 9.39
C HIS A 224 -16.41 27.41 8.89
N SER A 225 -15.27 26.77 8.64
CA SER A 225 -15.25 25.33 8.38
C SER A 225 -15.51 24.55 9.68
N MET A 226 -15.95 23.30 9.57
CA MET A 226 -16.14 22.44 10.75
C MET A 226 -14.84 22.27 11.54
N GLU A 227 -13.70 22.15 10.85
CA GLU A 227 -12.39 22.04 11.46
C GLU A 227 -11.99 23.31 12.21
N GLN A 228 -12.41 24.50 11.74
CA GLN A 228 -12.18 25.76 12.45
C GLN A 228 -13.02 25.82 13.72
N ALA A 229 -14.29 25.43 13.66
CA ALA A 229 -15.17 25.34 14.81
C ALA A 229 -14.63 24.36 15.87
N ILE A 230 -14.22 23.15 15.45
CA ILE A 230 -13.63 22.18 16.38
C ILE A 230 -12.36 22.72 17.05
N LYS A 231 -11.50 23.43 16.30
CA LYS A 231 -10.28 24.03 16.86
C LYS A 231 -10.53 25.21 17.79
N SER A 232 -11.67 25.90 17.67
CA SER A 232 -12.04 26.97 18.62
C SER A 232 -12.68 26.41 19.89
N GLU A 233 -13.44 25.33 19.76
CA GLU A 233 -14.26 24.76 20.84
C GLU A 233 -13.59 23.64 21.64
N PHE A 234 -12.60 22.93 21.08
CA PHE A 234 -11.96 21.76 21.69
C PHE A 234 -10.44 21.89 21.74
N SER A 235 -9.80 21.18 22.67
CA SER A 235 -8.35 21.14 22.81
C SER A 235 -7.89 19.79 23.37
N GLY A 236 -6.69 19.33 23.00
CA GLY A 236 -6.20 18.02 23.45
C GLY A 236 -6.69 16.90 22.55
N ASP A 237 -6.95 15.71 23.11
CA ASP A 237 -7.14 14.48 22.33
C ASP A 237 -8.54 14.33 21.75
N ASP A 238 -9.57 14.91 22.37
CA ASP A 238 -10.90 15.02 21.77
C ASP A 238 -10.87 15.89 20.51
N CYS A 239 -10.16 17.03 20.53
CA CYS A 239 -9.93 17.86 19.37
C CYS A 239 -9.20 17.08 18.26
N LYS A 240 -8.14 16.33 18.60
CA LYS A 240 -7.42 15.49 17.62
C LYS A 240 -8.33 14.44 17.00
N ALA A 241 -9.13 13.74 17.80
CA ALA A 241 -10.03 12.69 17.35
C ALA A 241 -11.14 13.23 16.44
N LEU A 242 -11.78 14.34 16.82
CA LEU A 242 -12.79 15.01 15.99
C LEU A 242 -12.20 15.51 14.67
N LEU A 243 -10.97 16.06 14.70
CA LEU A 243 -10.26 16.46 13.48
C LEU A 243 -9.88 15.28 12.59
N SER A 244 -9.57 14.11 13.16
CA SER A 244 -9.34 12.88 12.40
C SER A 244 -10.61 12.43 11.67
N ILE A 245 -11.78 12.49 12.32
CA ILE A 245 -13.06 12.26 11.64
C ILE A 245 -13.27 13.26 10.50
N CYS A 246 -13.01 14.55 10.72
CA CYS A 246 -13.12 15.55 9.66
C CYS A 246 -12.18 15.25 8.48
N ASN A 247 -10.92 14.90 8.76
CA ASN A 247 -9.95 14.60 7.72
C ASN A 247 -10.35 13.34 6.94
N PHE A 248 -10.87 12.31 7.60
CA PHE A 248 -11.44 11.13 6.94
C PHE A 248 -12.63 11.50 6.03
N VAL A 249 -13.57 12.35 6.47
CA VAL A 249 -14.69 12.82 5.64
C VAL A 249 -14.20 13.54 4.39
N ARG A 250 -13.18 14.39 4.51
CA ARG A 250 -12.67 15.21 3.40
C ARG A 250 -11.81 14.42 2.42
N ASN A 251 -11.02 13.49 2.94
CA ASN A 251 -9.90 12.93 2.23
C ASN A 251 -9.98 11.40 2.06
N GLY A 252 -11.01 10.79 2.65
CA GLY A 252 -11.16 9.34 2.73
C GLY A 252 -10.06 8.68 3.56
N ILE A 253 -10.12 7.35 3.62
CA ILE A 253 -9.17 6.53 4.36
C ILE A 253 -7.73 6.73 3.88
N TYR A 254 -7.50 6.86 2.57
CA TYR A 254 -6.14 7.02 2.02
C TYR A 254 -5.49 8.33 2.49
N GLY A 255 -6.25 9.42 2.51
CA GLY A 255 -5.74 10.70 2.97
C GLY A 255 -5.53 10.77 4.47
N GLU A 256 -6.38 10.09 5.26
CA GLU A 256 -6.20 9.94 6.71
C GLU A 256 -4.91 9.19 7.02
N VAL A 257 -4.75 7.99 6.45
CA VAL A 257 -3.58 7.15 6.70
C VAL A 257 -2.29 7.79 6.18
N ALA A 258 -2.34 8.47 5.02
CA ALA A 258 -1.20 9.21 4.50
C ALA A 258 -0.77 10.34 5.46
N GLU A 259 -1.73 11.07 6.04
CA GLU A 259 -1.47 12.12 7.03
C GLU A 259 -0.88 11.54 8.32
N MET A 260 -1.39 10.39 8.80
CA MET A 260 -0.85 9.67 9.97
C MET A 260 0.59 9.21 9.75
N LEU A 261 0.87 8.59 8.59
CA LEU A 261 2.22 8.22 8.18
C LEU A 261 3.15 9.44 8.16
N HIS A 262 2.69 10.55 7.58
CA HIS A 262 3.48 11.77 7.48
C HIS A 262 3.81 12.35 8.85
N LYS A 263 2.81 12.48 9.73
CA LYS A 263 2.99 12.97 11.10
C LYS A 263 3.95 12.10 11.89
N ASN A 264 3.83 10.77 11.80
CA ASN A 264 4.72 9.83 12.45
C ASN A 264 6.17 9.97 11.93
N ILE A 265 6.36 10.15 10.63
CA ILE A 265 7.68 10.34 10.03
C ILE A 265 8.31 11.68 10.44
N GLN A 266 7.53 12.77 10.50
CA GLN A 266 8.03 14.11 10.80
C GLN A 266 8.36 14.33 12.28
N LYS A 267 7.57 13.79 13.22
CA LYS A 267 7.71 14.05 14.66
C LYS A 267 8.76 13.17 15.37
N GLY A 268 9.44 12.31 14.63
CA GLY A 268 10.24 11.22 15.18
C GLY A 268 9.43 9.93 15.12
N VAL A 269 9.98 8.95 14.42
CA VAL A 269 9.26 7.71 14.08
C VAL A 269 8.95 6.90 15.33
N ASN A 270 7.67 6.70 15.58
CA ASN A 270 7.19 5.56 16.36
C ASN A 270 7.14 4.34 15.42
N ASP A 271 8.06 3.40 15.64
CA ASP A 271 8.16 2.17 14.84
C ASP A 271 6.89 1.33 14.95
N ASP A 272 6.17 1.37 16.08
CA ASP A 272 4.92 0.61 16.26
C ASP A 272 3.82 1.12 15.36
N THR A 273 3.59 2.43 15.36
CA THR A 273 2.64 3.09 14.47
C THR A 273 3.01 2.87 13.01
N LEU A 274 4.31 2.97 12.68
CA LEU A 274 4.77 2.77 11.31
C LEU A 274 4.53 1.33 10.84
N ILE A 275 4.87 0.33 11.67
CA ILE A 275 4.62 -1.08 11.39
C ILE A 275 3.11 -1.33 11.25
N HIS A 276 2.32 -0.80 12.18
CA HIS A 276 0.87 -1.00 12.19
C HIS A 276 0.23 -0.49 10.89
N LEU A 277 0.45 0.77 10.55
CA LEU A 277 -0.12 1.38 9.34
C LEU A 277 0.30 0.65 8.07
N VAL A 278 1.55 0.17 7.99
CA VAL A 278 1.99 -0.60 6.82
C VAL A 278 1.38 -2.00 6.77
N VAL A 279 1.34 -2.73 7.90
CA VAL A 279 0.82 -4.10 7.95
C VAL A 279 -0.69 -4.12 7.74
N ALA A 280 -1.45 -3.28 8.44
CA ALA A 280 -2.91 -3.22 8.36
C ALA A 280 -3.42 -2.94 6.93
N HIS A 281 -2.67 -2.14 6.16
CA HIS A 281 -3.03 -1.76 4.80
C HIS A 281 -2.34 -2.60 3.71
N SER A 282 -1.38 -3.45 4.07
CA SER A 282 -0.52 -4.16 3.10
C SER A 282 -1.28 -5.03 2.10
N GLU A 283 -2.40 -5.64 2.52
CA GLU A 283 -3.25 -6.53 1.70
C GLU A 283 -4.54 -5.86 1.22
N LEU A 284 -4.72 -4.56 1.48
CA LEU A 284 -5.93 -3.81 1.14
C LEU A 284 -5.62 -2.73 0.09
N ASP A 285 -4.87 -1.71 0.48
CA ASP A 285 -4.84 -0.41 -0.19
C ASP A 285 -3.54 0.38 0.03
N LEU A 286 -2.48 -0.25 0.57
CA LEU A 286 -1.20 0.43 0.83
C LEU A 286 -0.60 1.09 -0.42
N GLY A 287 -0.90 0.57 -1.61
CA GLY A 287 -0.50 1.21 -2.86
C GLY A 287 -1.25 2.52 -3.14
N ASP A 288 -2.54 2.58 -2.86
CA ASP A 288 -3.35 3.80 -3.00
C ASP A 288 -2.95 4.85 -1.96
N ILE A 289 -2.64 4.41 -0.73
CA ILE A 289 -2.09 5.26 0.32
C ILE A 289 -0.74 5.85 -0.09
N ALA A 290 0.15 5.05 -0.70
CA ALA A 290 1.44 5.56 -1.20
C ALA A 290 1.27 6.61 -2.31
N ASP A 291 0.30 6.41 -3.21
CA ASP A 291 -0.02 7.36 -4.27
C ASP A 291 -0.62 8.67 -3.70
N GLU A 292 -1.55 8.58 -2.75
CA GLU A 292 -2.13 9.75 -2.08
C GLU A 292 -1.08 10.48 -1.21
N TYR A 293 -0.17 9.76 -0.55
CA TYR A 293 0.96 10.32 0.19
C TYR A 293 1.85 11.16 -0.74
N PHE A 294 2.24 10.62 -1.90
CA PHE A 294 3.04 11.35 -2.88
C PHE A 294 2.29 12.58 -3.40
N LYS A 295 1.01 12.43 -3.72
CA LYS A 295 0.15 13.53 -4.18
C LYS A 295 0.10 14.68 -3.18
N ARG A 296 0.04 14.39 -1.88
CA ARG A 296 0.01 15.39 -0.80
C ARG A 296 1.37 16.02 -0.52
N PHE A 297 2.35 15.19 -0.19
CA PHE A 297 3.61 15.64 0.40
C PHE A 297 4.75 15.79 -0.61
N LYS A 298 4.51 15.45 -1.88
CA LYS A 298 5.46 15.58 -2.99
C LYS A 298 6.77 14.81 -2.78
N VAL A 299 6.74 13.81 -1.89
CA VAL A 299 7.83 12.88 -1.60
C VAL A 299 7.26 11.47 -1.62
N PRO A 300 7.84 10.51 -2.36
CA PRO A 300 7.37 9.13 -2.34
C PRO A 300 7.44 8.53 -0.93
N LEU A 301 6.47 7.69 -0.56
CA LEU A 301 6.37 7.14 0.80
C LEU A 301 7.61 6.34 1.18
N GLU A 302 8.15 5.56 0.25
CA GLU A 302 9.39 4.80 0.44
C GLU A 302 10.60 5.69 0.74
N GLN A 303 10.69 6.85 0.09
CA GLN A 303 11.77 7.81 0.31
C GLN A 303 11.59 8.52 1.66
N ALA A 304 10.35 8.80 2.05
CA ALA A 304 10.04 9.36 3.35
C ALA A 304 10.43 8.37 4.47
N ILE A 305 10.11 7.08 4.33
CA ILE A 305 10.49 6.02 5.26
C ILE A 305 12.00 5.81 5.28
N GLU A 306 12.69 5.83 4.13
CA GLU A 306 14.16 5.67 4.09
C GLU A 306 14.87 6.72 4.96
N LYS A 307 14.38 7.95 4.91
CA LYS A 307 14.88 9.10 5.69
C LYS A 307 14.36 9.14 7.12
N SER A 308 13.38 8.30 7.46
CA SER A 308 12.81 8.22 8.80
C SER A 308 13.67 7.34 9.72
N GLY A 309 13.50 7.41 11.04
CA GLY A 309 13.93 6.38 12.01
C GLY A 309 15.43 6.00 12.08
N LYS A 310 15.75 5.09 13.01
CA LYS A 310 17.13 4.59 13.23
C LYS A 310 17.38 3.19 12.62
N SER A 311 16.39 2.29 12.62
CA SER A 311 16.62 0.91 12.14
C SER A 311 16.72 0.85 10.61
N THR A 312 17.93 0.63 10.10
CA THR A 312 18.17 0.46 8.66
C THR A 312 17.53 -0.83 8.13
N ILE A 313 17.47 -1.89 8.94
CA ILE A 313 16.91 -3.18 8.51
C ILE A 313 15.39 -3.07 8.35
N LEU A 314 14.68 -2.56 9.36
CA LEU A 314 13.23 -2.35 9.30
C LEU A 314 12.87 -1.54 8.06
N LYS A 315 13.51 -0.38 7.87
CA LYS A 315 13.28 0.50 6.71
C LYS A 315 13.41 -0.23 5.38
N ARG A 316 14.50 -0.98 5.19
CA ARG A 316 14.71 -1.77 3.97
C ARG A 316 13.60 -2.78 3.74
N LYS A 317 13.10 -3.45 4.78
CA LYS A 317 12.00 -4.43 4.65
C LYS A 317 10.67 -3.75 4.35
N MET A 318 10.37 -2.64 5.01
CA MET A 318 9.15 -1.87 4.73
C MET A 318 9.15 -1.30 3.31
N ILE A 319 10.27 -0.77 2.84
CA ILE A 319 10.43 -0.29 1.46
C ILE A 319 10.23 -1.45 0.46
N LYS A 320 10.83 -2.63 0.71
CA LYS A 320 10.60 -3.82 -0.13
C LYS A 320 9.12 -4.22 -0.20
N LEU A 321 8.40 -4.12 0.92
CA LEU A 321 6.97 -4.39 0.98
C LEU A 321 6.17 -3.34 0.19
N ILE A 322 6.41 -2.05 0.43
CA ILE A 322 5.70 -0.93 -0.23
C ILE A 322 5.91 -0.93 -1.74
N LEU A 323 7.15 -1.15 -2.20
CA LEU A 323 7.47 -1.13 -3.62
C LEU A 323 7.02 -2.41 -4.35
N ASN A 324 6.63 -3.46 -3.61
CA ASN A 324 6.30 -4.76 -4.15
C ASN A 324 7.33 -5.24 -5.21
N ILE A 325 8.63 -5.10 -4.90
CA ILE A 325 9.74 -5.32 -5.84
C ILE A 325 9.73 -6.75 -6.44
N PHE A 326 9.06 -7.70 -5.78
CA PHE A 326 8.87 -9.04 -6.31
C PHE A 326 7.92 -9.10 -7.51
N LEU A 327 6.87 -8.27 -7.57
CA LEU A 327 6.03 -8.16 -8.78
C LEU A 327 6.88 -7.66 -9.96
N LEU A 328 7.71 -6.64 -9.73
CA LEU A 328 8.57 -6.07 -10.76
C LEU A 328 9.61 -7.05 -11.27
N THR A 329 10.28 -7.81 -10.41
CA THR A 329 11.27 -8.82 -10.83
C THR A 329 10.62 -10.00 -11.55
N THR A 330 9.46 -10.48 -11.10
CA THR A 330 8.73 -11.57 -11.77
C THR A 330 8.19 -11.13 -13.13
N ILE A 331 7.64 -9.90 -13.22
CA ILE A 331 7.19 -9.29 -14.49
C ILE A 331 8.37 -9.05 -15.42
N PHE A 332 9.49 -8.50 -14.94
CA PHE A 332 10.70 -8.33 -15.74
C PHE A 332 11.24 -9.66 -16.26
N SER A 333 11.34 -10.70 -15.42
CA SER A 333 11.77 -12.02 -15.86
C SER A 333 10.81 -12.63 -16.89
N PHE A 334 9.50 -12.39 -16.77
CA PHE A 334 8.52 -12.88 -17.74
C PHE A 334 8.62 -12.16 -19.09
N ILE A 335 8.76 -10.82 -19.08
CA ILE A 335 8.99 -10.01 -20.29
C ILE A 335 10.31 -10.43 -20.96
N TYR A 336 11.38 -10.58 -20.18
CA TYR A 336 12.70 -10.97 -20.69
C TYR A 336 12.72 -12.41 -21.22
N CYS A 337 11.90 -13.32 -20.66
CA CYS A 337 11.74 -14.68 -21.18
C CYS A 337 10.94 -14.73 -22.49
N GLN A 338 9.92 -13.89 -22.68
CA GLN A 338 9.15 -13.86 -23.93
C GLN A 338 9.96 -13.29 -25.11
N GLU A 339 10.97 -12.46 -24.87
CA GLU A 339 11.88 -11.95 -25.90
C GLU A 339 13.00 -12.94 -26.28
N MET A 340 13.11 -14.10 -25.61
CA MET A 340 14.20 -15.07 -25.80
C MET A 340 13.79 -16.43 -26.36
N GLU A 341 12.66 -16.58 -27.07
CA GLU A 341 12.46 -17.78 -27.89
C GLU A 341 13.47 -17.81 -29.06
N PRO A 342 14.42 -18.76 -29.11
CA PRO A 342 15.30 -18.91 -30.28
C PRO A 342 14.54 -19.62 -31.41
N PRO A 343 14.80 -19.31 -32.69
CA PRO A 343 14.22 -20.06 -33.79
C PRO A 343 14.70 -21.51 -33.74
N CYS A 344 13.77 -22.45 -33.80
CA CYS A 344 14.07 -23.88 -33.94
C CYS A 344 14.79 -24.13 -35.28
N GLU A 345 16.04 -24.59 -35.24
CA GLU A 345 16.73 -25.12 -36.42
C GLU A 345 16.32 -26.59 -36.64
N GLU A 346 15.61 -26.85 -37.74
CA GLU A 346 15.38 -28.20 -38.25
C GLU A 346 16.64 -28.73 -38.95
N ASN A 347 17.20 -29.83 -38.43
CA ASN A 347 18.20 -30.63 -39.13
C ASN A 347 17.50 -31.54 -40.15
N GLY A 348 17.83 -31.39 -41.44
CA GLY A 348 17.43 -32.31 -42.50
C GLY A 348 18.53 -32.49 -43.54
N HIS A 349 19.09 -33.71 -43.61
CA HIS A 349 19.99 -34.16 -44.67
C HIS A 349 19.23 -34.34 -45.99
N SER A 350 19.81 -33.86 -47.12
CA SER A 350 19.98 -34.68 -48.34
C SER A 350 20.79 -33.94 -49.41
N ALA A 351 21.62 -34.70 -50.13
CA ALA A 351 22.39 -34.31 -51.30
C ALA A 351 21.54 -33.68 -52.43
N ASP A 352 22.09 -32.75 -53.20
CA ASP A 352 22.65 -33.05 -54.53
C ASP A 352 23.32 -31.81 -55.17
N GLN A 353 24.35 -32.06 -55.98
CA GLN A 353 24.97 -31.04 -56.83
C GLN A 353 24.20 -30.94 -58.16
N THR A 354 23.92 -29.73 -58.66
CA THR A 354 24.30 -29.24 -60.01
C THR A 354 23.45 -28.03 -60.48
N THR A 355 24.18 -26.99 -60.89
CA THR A 355 23.98 -26.07 -62.03
C THR A 355 22.71 -25.20 -62.21
N ASN A 356 23.01 -23.93 -62.52
CA ASN A 356 22.33 -22.95 -63.38
C ASN A 356 21.38 -21.90 -62.75
N THR A 357 21.84 -20.64 -62.87
CA THR A 357 21.12 -19.35 -62.83
C THR A 357 20.00 -19.26 -63.90
N PRO A 358 18.94 -18.41 -63.79
CA PRO A 358 19.06 -16.95 -63.57
C PRO A 358 17.96 -16.18 -62.79
N ILE A 359 18.38 -15.01 -62.31
CA ILE A 359 17.73 -13.69 -62.10
C ILE A 359 16.19 -13.54 -62.28
N VAL A 360 15.55 -13.16 -61.15
CA VAL A 360 14.44 -12.20 -60.88
C VAL A 360 13.03 -12.44 -61.42
N THR A 361 12.07 -12.56 -60.50
CA THR A 361 10.88 -11.67 -60.42
C THR A 361 10.48 -11.42 -58.97
N LYS A 362 10.25 -10.15 -58.60
CA LYS A 362 9.60 -9.74 -57.35
C LYS A 362 8.17 -10.30 -57.33
N LYS A 363 7.81 -11.05 -56.29
CA LYS A 363 6.41 -11.31 -55.92
C LYS A 363 6.17 -10.76 -54.52
N THR A 364 5.33 -9.73 -54.45
CA THR A 364 4.75 -9.15 -53.25
C THR A 364 3.93 -10.21 -52.49
N ILE A 365 4.14 -10.32 -51.19
CA ILE A 365 3.28 -11.06 -50.25
C ILE A 365 2.47 -10.01 -49.46
N PRO A 366 1.14 -10.17 -49.30
CA PRO A 366 0.26 -9.17 -48.68
C PRO A 366 0.44 -9.08 -47.15
N PRO A 367 -0.02 -7.98 -46.51
CA PRO A 367 0.02 -7.87 -45.06
C PRO A 367 -0.89 -8.91 -44.40
N PHE A 368 -0.38 -9.58 -43.38
CA PHE A 368 -1.17 -10.40 -42.46
C PHE A 368 -1.93 -9.49 -41.50
N ASP A 369 -3.25 -9.50 -41.58
CA ASP A 369 -4.15 -8.89 -40.59
C ASP A 369 -4.26 -9.80 -39.35
N PHE A 370 -3.88 -9.28 -38.18
CA PHE A 370 -4.25 -9.89 -36.90
C PHE A 370 -5.71 -9.53 -36.58
N ILE A 371 -6.62 -10.51 -36.73
CA ILE A 371 -7.99 -10.44 -36.23
C ILE A 371 -7.96 -10.80 -34.73
N PHE A 372 -8.20 -9.82 -33.85
CA PHE A 372 -8.52 -10.09 -32.45
C PHE A 372 -9.91 -10.75 -32.35
N PRO A 373 -10.10 -11.87 -31.62
CA PRO A 373 -11.43 -12.40 -31.37
C PRO A 373 -12.19 -11.45 -30.44
N LYS A 374 -13.28 -10.86 -30.94
CA LYS A 374 -14.32 -10.21 -30.12
C LYS A 374 -14.87 -11.26 -29.14
N ARG A 375 -14.65 -11.08 -27.83
CA ARG A 375 -15.35 -11.85 -26.81
C ARG A 375 -16.80 -11.40 -26.76
N THR A 376 -17.71 -12.28 -27.16
CA THR A 376 -19.14 -12.20 -26.80
C THR A 376 -19.31 -12.61 -25.33
N PRO A 377 -20.27 -12.02 -24.59
CA PRO A 377 -20.52 -12.40 -23.20
C PRO A 377 -21.22 -13.77 -23.14
N PRO A 378 -20.91 -14.64 -22.15
CA PRO A 378 -21.62 -15.90 -21.99
C PRO A 378 -23.04 -15.67 -21.41
N PRO A 379 -23.99 -16.57 -21.71
CA PRO A 379 -25.39 -16.46 -21.30
C PRO A 379 -25.60 -16.85 -19.83
N ASN A 380 -26.69 -16.32 -19.26
CA ASN A 380 -27.26 -16.62 -17.94
C ASN A 380 -27.07 -18.07 -17.48
N PHE A 381 -26.46 -18.25 -16.31
CA PHE A 381 -26.65 -19.42 -15.46
C PHE A 381 -27.13 -18.97 -14.07
N CYS A 382 -28.31 -19.45 -13.70
CA CYS A 382 -28.88 -19.36 -12.36
C CYS A 382 -28.17 -20.32 -11.39
N HIS A 383 -28.12 -19.91 -10.12
CA HIS A 383 -28.05 -20.69 -8.87
C HIS A 383 -27.32 -22.05 -8.87
N ASP A 384 -26.19 -22.14 -8.16
CA ASP A 384 -26.07 -22.91 -6.90
C ASP A 384 -24.63 -22.81 -6.32
N GLU A 385 -24.56 -22.50 -5.02
CA GLU A 385 -23.46 -22.71 -4.06
C GLU A 385 -22.02 -22.28 -4.42
N LEU A 386 -21.73 -20.97 -4.29
CA LEU A 386 -20.38 -20.46 -3.99
C LEU A 386 -20.46 -19.35 -2.94
N ASN A 387 -19.80 -19.58 -1.80
CA ASN A 387 -19.80 -18.83 -0.54
C ASN A 387 -19.85 -17.29 -0.66
N GLU A 388 -20.86 -16.69 -0.03
CA GLU A 388 -21.19 -15.25 0.01
C GLU A 388 -20.30 -14.38 0.94
N GLU A 389 -19.17 -14.85 1.47
CA GLU A 389 -18.41 -14.08 2.50
C GLU A 389 -17.39 -13.05 1.96
N TYR A 390 -17.13 -12.96 0.66
CA TYR A 390 -15.98 -12.18 0.14
C TYR A 390 -16.33 -10.87 -0.60
N PHE A 391 -17.60 -10.62 -0.93
CA PHE A 391 -17.97 -9.52 -1.83
C PHE A 391 -18.82 -8.39 -1.24
N ASP A 392 -19.23 -8.47 0.02
CA ASP A 392 -19.99 -7.37 0.67
C ASP A 392 -19.12 -6.24 1.25
N CYS A 393 -17.79 -6.30 1.11
CA CYS A 393 -16.88 -5.34 1.74
C CYS A 393 -16.29 -4.26 0.81
N ILE A 394 -16.78 -4.08 -0.43
CA ILE A 394 -16.26 -3.02 -1.33
C ILE A 394 -17.40 -2.09 -1.79
N GLY A 395 -17.90 -1.30 -0.85
CA GLY A 395 -18.66 -0.08 -1.14
C GLY A 395 -17.72 1.13 -1.33
N LEU A 396 -16.98 1.17 -2.45
CA LEU A 396 -16.10 2.31 -2.76
C LEU A 396 -16.17 2.68 -4.25
N CYS A 397 -16.90 3.75 -4.59
CA CYS A 397 -16.36 4.97 -5.24
C CYS A 397 -17.47 5.88 -5.86
N PRO A 398 -17.64 7.16 -5.44
CA PRO A 398 -18.63 8.09 -6.02
C PRO A 398 -18.17 8.87 -7.27
N GLN A 399 -16.98 8.63 -7.83
CA GLN A 399 -16.32 9.61 -8.72
C GLN A 399 -16.63 9.50 -10.22
N TYR A 400 -17.53 8.61 -10.66
CA TYR A 400 -17.80 8.38 -12.09
C TYR A 400 -19.21 8.72 -12.56
N LYS A 401 -19.75 9.87 -12.13
CA LYS A 401 -21.05 10.36 -12.62
C LYS A 401 -20.96 11.29 -13.85
N HIS A 402 -19.78 11.50 -14.44
CA HIS A 402 -19.58 12.52 -15.49
C HIS A 402 -19.27 12.05 -16.91
N PHE A 403 -19.52 10.78 -17.25
CA PHE A 403 -19.46 10.31 -18.64
C PHE A 403 -20.79 9.69 -19.04
N ARG A 404 -21.80 10.53 -19.34
CA ARG A 404 -23.07 10.05 -19.92
C ARG A 404 -23.35 10.49 -21.35
N ASP A 405 -22.50 11.29 -21.99
CA ASP A 405 -22.79 11.79 -23.36
C ASP A 405 -21.56 11.86 -24.27
N LYS A 406 -20.75 10.79 -24.34
CA LYS A 406 -19.76 10.61 -25.43
C LYS A 406 -19.77 9.18 -25.95
N ASN A 407 -19.79 9.03 -27.28
CA ASN A 407 -19.74 7.73 -27.95
C ASN A 407 -18.50 6.93 -27.52
N CYS A 408 -18.72 5.66 -27.15
CA CYS A 408 -17.71 4.77 -26.55
C CYS A 408 -16.47 4.53 -27.43
N GLU A 409 -16.50 4.84 -28.73
CA GLU A 409 -15.36 4.63 -29.63
C GLU A 409 -14.31 5.76 -29.59
N ASP A 410 -14.72 6.99 -29.25
CA ASP A 410 -13.79 8.12 -29.17
C ASP A 410 -13.04 8.17 -27.83
N VAL A 411 -13.71 7.73 -26.75
CA VAL A 411 -13.10 7.59 -25.41
C VAL A 411 -12.03 6.49 -25.41
N ALA A 412 -12.26 5.37 -26.10
CA ALA A 412 -11.32 4.26 -26.17
C ALA A 412 -10.00 4.62 -26.88
N LYS A 413 -10.04 5.51 -27.89
CA LYS A 413 -8.84 5.95 -28.63
C LYS A 413 -8.02 6.98 -27.85
N GLU A 414 -8.67 7.93 -27.17
CA GLU A 414 -7.99 8.86 -26.26
C GLU A 414 -7.41 8.14 -25.03
N GLU A 415 -8.10 7.13 -24.50
CA GLU A 415 -7.60 6.30 -23.41
C GLU A 415 -6.41 5.44 -23.85
N GLN A 416 -6.43 4.77 -25.01
CA GLN A 416 -5.27 3.98 -25.46
C GLN A 416 -4.01 4.83 -25.69
N GLN A 417 -4.14 6.01 -26.31
CA GLN A 417 -2.99 6.88 -26.60
C GLN A 417 -2.40 7.50 -25.32
N ASN A 418 -3.26 7.92 -24.37
CA ASN A 418 -2.83 8.46 -23.09
C ASN A 418 -2.35 7.36 -22.13
N HIS A 419 -2.95 6.18 -22.11
CA HIS A 419 -2.48 5.09 -21.26
C HIS A 419 -1.09 4.64 -21.70
N ILE A 420 -0.80 4.47 -22.99
CA ILE A 420 0.54 4.05 -23.46
C ILE A 420 1.61 5.06 -23.05
N THR A 421 1.40 6.35 -23.32
CA THR A 421 2.37 7.42 -22.99
C THR A 421 2.51 7.66 -21.48
N THR A 422 1.43 7.53 -20.71
CA THR A 422 1.48 7.70 -19.24
C THR A 422 2.08 6.47 -18.56
N THR A 423 1.82 5.26 -19.08
CA THR A 423 2.40 4.01 -18.54
C THR A 423 3.88 3.92 -18.88
N GLU A 424 4.32 4.28 -20.09
CA GLU A 424 5.75 4.37 -20.43
C GLU A 424 6.48 5.44 -19.60
N SER A 425 5.85 6.61 -19.38
CA SER A 425 6.38 7.68 -18.52
C SER A 425 6.47 7.26 -17.05
N LEU A 426 5.46 6.55 -16.53
CA LEU A 426 5.42 6.08 -15.15
C LEU A 426 6.37 4.90 -14.93
N LEU A 427 6.48 3.99 -15.90
CA LEU A 427 7.42 2.87 -15.89
C LEU A 427 8.86 3.37 -16.02
N SER A 428 9.13 4.34 -16.91
CA SER A 428 10.43 5.01 -17.06
C SER A 428 10.84 5.75 -15.77
N LYS A 429 9.92 6.51 -15.15
CA LYS A 429 10.17 7.16 -13.85
C LYS A 429 10.39 6.16 -12.73
N LYS A 430 9.60 5.08 -12.65
CA LYS A 430 9.78 4.01 -11.66
C LYS A 430 11.09 3.24 -11.88
N LEU A 431 11.52 3.02 -13.13
CA LEU A 431 12.84 2.46 -13.45
C LEU A 431 13.97 3.40 -13.03
N HIS A 432 13.83 4.71 -13.27
CA HIS A 432 14.81 5.71 -12.85
C HIS A 432 14.98 5.72 -11.32
N HIS A 433 13.89 5.58 -10.58
CA HIS A 433 13.90 5.44 -9.12
C HIS A 433 14.49 4.10 -8.64
N LEU A 434 14.16 2.98 -9.30
CA LEU A 434 14.72 1.66 -8.99
C LEU A 434 16.25 1.62 -9.18
N CYS A 435 16.75 2.26 -10.24
CA CYS A 435 18.19 2.41 -10.49
C CYS A 435 18.89 3.32 -9.46
N PHE A 436 18.20 4.33 -8.92
CA PHE A 436 18.76 5.23 -7.90
C PHE A 436 18.89 4.55 -6.53
N SER A 437 17.96 3.65 -6.19
CA SER A 437 17.95 2.88 -4.93
C SER A 437 18.93 1.70 -4.93
N LEU A 438 19.31 1.17 -6.10
CA LEU A 438 20.24 0.05 -6.26
C LEU A 438 21.70 0.50 -6.46
N ARG A 439 22.19 1.49 -5.70
CA ARG A 439 23.62 1.84 -5.72
C ARG A 439 24.48 0.66 -5.25
N CYS A 440 24.98 -0.08 -6.25
CA CYS A 440 26.33 -0.63 -6.44
C CYS A 440 26.32 -2.12 -6.83
N PHE A 441 26.47 -2.39 -8.13
CA PHE A 441 27.35 -3.48 -8.57
C PHE A 441 28.80 -2.98 -8.49
N PRO A 442 29.75 -3.74 -7.94
CA PRO A 442 31.14 -3.32 -7.89
C PRO A 442 31.74 -3.41 -9.29
N GLY A 443 32.02 -2.26 -9.94
CA GLY A 443 32.81 -2.27 -11.18
C GLY A 443 32.67 -1.11 -12.17
N CYS A 444 31.66 -0.23 -12.08
CA CYS A 444 31.51 0.84 -13.08
C CYS A 444 31.31 2.22 -12.42
N ARG A 445 32.35 3.05 -12.43
CA ARG A 445 32.24 4.50 -12.18
C ARG A 445 32.16 5.22 -13.51
N CYS A 446 31.09 5.97 -13.76
CA CYS A 446 31.14 7.06 -14.73
C CYS A 446 31.71 8.29 -14.00
N LYS A 447 32.82 8.84 -14.50
CA LYS A 447 33.27 10.18 -14.11
C LYS A 447 32.32 11.20 -14.71
N ASP A 448 31.94 12.18 -13.89
CA ASP A 448 31.36 13.47 -14.26
C ASP A 448 30.06 13.45 -15.09
N GLY A 449 28.92 13.40 -14.39
CA GLY A 449 27.67 14.06 -14.81
C GLY A 449 26.87 13.48 -15.99
N LEU A 450 27.20 12.29 -16.51
CA LEU A 450 26.45 11.66 -17.62
C LEU A 450 25.43 10.61 -17.14
N VAL A 451 24.23 10.63 -17.74
CA VAL A 451 23.15 9.64 -17.57
C VAL A 451 23.32 8.53 -18.62
N ARG A 452 23.16 7.26 -18.25
CA ARG A 452 23.09 6.13 -19.20
C ARG A 452 21.64 5.86 -19.56
N GLU A 453 21.32 5.86 -20.86
CA GLU A 453 20.11 5.24 -21.38
C GLU A 453 20.49 3.93 -22.10
N PHE A 454 19.70 2.87 -21.87
CA PHE A 454 19.92 1.56 -22.48
C PHE A 454 18.89 1.34 -23.60
N TYR A 455 19.38 1.13 -24.82
CA TYR A 455 18.59 0.63 -25.94
C TYR A 455 19.23 -0.68 -26.44
N GLY A 456 18.69 -1.81 -26.01
CA GLY A 456 19.21 -3.14 -26.41
C GLY A 456 20.66 -3.41 -25.97
N LYS A 457 21.36 -4.29 -26.70
CA LYS A 457 22.67 -4.86 -26.33
C LYS A 457 23.86 -3.87 -26.29
N ASN A 458 23.68 -2.60 -26.65
CA ASN A 458 24.75 -1.60 -26.63
C ASN A 458 24.35 -0.36 -25.80
N ALA A 459 25.25 0.10 -24.94
CA ALA A 459 25.07 1.33 -24.16
C ALA A 459 25.85 2.48 -24.80
N THR A 460 25.19 3.63 -25.00
CA THR A 460 25.81 4.86 -25.50
C THR A 460 25.50 6.00 -24.54
N CYS A 461 26.50 6.81 -24.18
CA CYS A 461 26.32 8.00 -23.34
C CYS A 461 25.80 9.17 -24.20
N ILE A 462 24.70 9.81 -23.80
CA ILE A 462 24.11 10.96 -24.50
C ILE A 462 24.05 12.16 -23.55
N LEU A 463 24.40 13.35 -24.06
CA LEU A 463 24.31 14.62 -23.33
C LEU A 463 22.85 15.14 -23.29
N PRO A 464 22.40 15.78 -22.19
CA PRO A 464 21.04 16.32 -22.10
C PRO A 464 20.77 17.45 -23.12
N GLU A 465 19.53 17.55 -23.61
CA GLU A 465 19.07 18.43 -24.69
C GLU A 465 19.26 19.95 -24.52
N LYS A 466 19.92 20.43 -23.45
CA LYS A 466 20.18 21.87 -23.22
C LYS A 466 21.55 22.37 -23.71
N CYS A 467 22.35 21.55 -24.37
CA CYS A 467 23.61 21.97 -25.00
C CYS A 467 23.61 21.61 -26.50
N LYS A 468 22.89 22.37 -27.34
CA LYS A 468 22.90 22.16 -28.80
C LYS A 468 23.95 22.96 -29.57
N ASP A 469 24.76 23.79 -28.91
CA ASP A 469 25.73 24.66 -29.59
C ASP A 469 27.19 24.42 -29.16
N VAL A 470 27.64 23.17 -29.21
CA VAL A 470 29.09 22.89 -29.16
C VAL A 470 29.46 21.95 -30.30
N THR A 471 30.05 22.49 -31.36
CA THR A 471 30.79 21.73 -32.36
C THR A 471 31.97 21.04 -31.70
N VAL A 472 31.91 19.71 -31.59
CA VAL A 472 33.04 18.88 -31.15
C VAL A 472 33.86 18.51 -32.39
N THR A 473 35.05 19.09 -32.53
CA THR A 473 36.09 18.55 -33.41
C THR A 473 36.65 17.27 -32.79
N THR A 474 36.62 16.18 -33.55
CA THR A 474 37.18 14.89 -33.17
C THR A 474 38.71 14.97 -33.05
N THR A 475 39.26 14.71 -31.87
CA THR A 475 40.65 14.30 -31.68
C THR A 475 40.70 12.82 -31.29
N THR A 476 41.44 12.04 -32.06
CA THR A 476 41.70 10.61 -31.86
C THR A 476 42.65 10.38 -30.70
N GLU A 477 42.46 9.24 -30.01
CA GLU A 477 43.29 8.70 -28.92
C GLU A 477 44.80 8.89 -29.15
N LYS A 478 45.41 9.85 -28.45
CA LYS A 478 46.84 9.76 -28.07
C LYS A 478 47.35 10.70 -26.99
N ASP A 479 46.63 11.76 -26.60
CA ASP A 479 47.15 12.72 -25.63
C ASP A 479 46.24 12.83 -24.40
N CYS A 480 46.49 11.99 -23.40
CA CYS A 480 46.07 12.19 -22.00
C CYS A 480 46.85 11.22 -21.08
N ASN A 481 48.17 11.22 -21.20
CA ASN A 481 49.05 10.91 -20.09
C ASN A 481 49.63 12.26 -19.65
N GLU A 482 49.26 12.72 -18.45
CA GLU A 482 50.08 13.49 -17.50
C GLU A 482 49.21 14.35 -16.57
N ASN A 483 49.58 14.29 -15.28
CA ASN A 483 49.30 15.20 -14.17
C ASN A 483 48.00 15.04 -13.37
N GLU A 484 48.11 14.12 -12.40
CA GLU A 484 47.69 14.33 -11.03
C GLU A 484 48.22 15.68 -10.48
N ASN A 485 47.33 16.56 -10.00
CA ASN A 485 47.45 17.42 -8.81
C ASN A 485 46.49 18.62 -8.89
N ASN A 486 45.32 18.49 -8.24
CA ASN A 486 44.75 19.47 -7.28
C ASN A 486 43.33 19.05 -6.88
#